data_AF-A0A434CKJ6-F1
#
_entry.id   AF-A0A434CKJ6-F1
#
_cell.length_a   1.000
_cell.length_b   1.000
_cell.length_c   1.000
_cell.angle_alpha   90.00
_cell.angle_beta   90.00
_cell.angle_gamma   90.00
#
_symmetry.space_group_name_H-M   'P 1'
#
loop_
_entity.id
_entity.type
_entity.pdbx_description
1 polymer ?
#
loop_
_entity_poly.entity_id
_entity_poly.type
_entity_poly.pdbx_seq_one_letter_code
_entity_poly.pdbx_strand_id
1 'polypeptide(L)'
;WIERVGIGLFPPRWRLWRRSAWNRALDAGKITVHSLDPAAHIGPQSYISPTARLADGRSYLDRTTETVIEIIRRDCTTKMLGRR
;
A
#
# COMPACT_ATOMS: atom_id res chain seq x y z
N TRP A 1 -0.69 1.96 13.58
CA TRP A 1 -0.97 0.84 14.52
C TRP A 1 -1.98 -0.14 13.97
N ILE A 2 -3.21 0.27 13.62
CA ILE A 2 -4.28 -0.58 13.05
C ILE A 2 -3.77 -1.48 11.90
N GLU A 3 -3.05 -0.91 10.93
CA GLU A 3 -2.54 -1.63 9.76
C GLU A 3 -1.55 -2.74 10.12
N ARG A 4 -0.74 -2.54 11.17
CA ARG A 4 0.22 -3.55 11.65
C ARG A 4 -0.49 -4.68 12.41
N VAL A 5 -1.54 -4.36 13.18
CA VAL A 5 -2.35 -5.34 13.91
C VAL A 5 -3.19 -6.20 12.95
N GLY A 6 -3.68 -5.62 11.87
CA GLY A 6 -4.43 -6.32 10.82
C GLY A 6 -3.63 -7.36 10.03
N ILE A 7 -2.30 -7.43 10.17
CA ILE A 7 -1.53 -8.56 9.62
C ILE A 7 -1.58 -9.75 10.59
N GLY A 8 -1.56 -9.48 11.89
CA GLY A 8 -1.64 -10.51 12.94
C GLY A 8 -3.00 -11.18 13.04
N LEU A 9 -4.11 -10.43 12.91
CA LEU A 9 -5.46 -10.99 13.10
C LEU A 9 -6.01 -11.80 11.92
N PHE A 10 -5.29 -11.87 10.81
CA PHE A 10 -5.74 -12.54 9.59
C PHE A 10 -4.78 -13.67 9.21
N PRO A 11 -4.93 -14.87 9.81
CA PRO A 11 -4.04 -16.01 9.55
C PRO A 11 -3.79 -16.34 8.08
N PRO A 12 -4.78 -16.19 7.15
CA PRO A 12 -4.52 -16.38 5.73
C PRO A 12 -3.46 -15.44 5.14
N ARG A 13 -3.15 -14.30 5.77
CA ARG A 13 -2.10 -13.36 5.33
C ARG A 13 -0.72 -13.69 5.88
N TRP A 14 -0.61 -14.65 6.80
CA TRP A 14 0.67 -15.03 7.40
C TRP A 14 1.53 -15.80 6.40
N ARG A 15 2.84 -15.54 6.40
CA ARG A 15 3.81 -16.24 5.55
C ARG A 15 3.83 -17.76 5.74
N LEU A 16 3.41 -18.26 6.91
CA LEU A 16 3.36 -19.69 7.19
C LEU A 16 2.30 -20.40 6.33
N TRP A 17 1.21 -19.71 6.00
CA TRP A 17 0.09 -20.28 5.24
C TRP A 17 0.25 -20.00 3.74
N ARG A 18 1.38 -20.39 3.15
CA ARG A 18 1.73 -20.12 1.74
C ARG A 18 0.65 -20.52 0.73
N ARG A 19 -0.13 -21.55 1.05
CA ARG A 19 -1.23 -22.04 0.20
C ARG A 19 -2.53 -21.26 0.37
N SER A 20 -2.59 -20.20 1.17
CA SER A 20 -3.76 -19.34 1.24
C SER A 20 -3.99 -18.62 -0.09
N ALA A 21 -5.23 -18.24 -0.38
CA ALA A 21 -5.54 -17.45 -1.58
C ALA A 21 -4.75 -16.13 -1.63
N TRP A 22 -4.56 -15.50 -0.46
CA TRP A 22 -3.78 -14.27 -0.32
C TRP A 22 -2.32 -14.46 -0.71
N ASN A 23 -1.64 -15.46 -0.13
CA ASN A 23 -0.22 -15.69 -0.41
C ASN A 23 0.00 -16.15 -1.86
N ARG A 24 -0.90 -16.97 -2.42
CA ARG A 24 -0.85 -17.29 -3.86
C ARG A 24 -1.03 -16.06 -4.75
N ALA A 25 -1.88 -15.12 -4.35
CA ALA A 25 -2.10 -13.88 -5.10
C ALA A 25 -0.90 -12.92 -4.99
N LEU A 26 -0.26 -12.85 -3.81
CA LEU A 26 1.03 -12.17 -3.64
C LEU A 26 2.12 -12.79 -4.52
N ASP A 27 2.31 -14.11 -4.44
CA ASP A 27 3.33 -14.84 -5.20
C ASP A 27 3.10 -14.72 -6.72
N ALA A 28 1.83 -14.68 -7.16
CA ALA A 28 1.46 -14.45 -8.55
C ALA A 28 1.52 -12.98 -9.00
N GLY A 29 1.99 -12.07 -8.14
CA GLY A 29 2.10 -10.63 -8.45
C GLY A 29 0.75 -9.90 -8.62
N LYS A 30 -0.37 -10.53 -8.21
CA LYS A 30 -1.71 -9.93 -8.28
C LYS A 30 -1.96 -8.92 -7.18
N ILE A 31 -1.19 -8.99 -6.10
CA ILE A 31 -1.25 -8.07 -4.95
C ILE A 31 0.13 -7.46 -4.78
N THR A 32 0.17 -6.13 -4.63
CA THR A 32 1.33 -5.38 -4.16
C THR A 32 0.92 -4.61 -2.91
N VAL A 33 1.85 -4.44 -1.97
CA VAL A 33 1.59 -3.77 -0.69
C VAL A 33 2.57 -2.61 -0.56
N HIS A 34 2.04 -1.40 -0.35
CA HIS A 34 2.81 -0.19 -0.12
C HIS A 34 2.57 0.26 1.32
N SER A 35 3.63 0.41 2.11
CA SER A 35 3.53 1.00 3.45
C SER A 35 3.49 2.53 3.33
N LEU A 36 2.60 3.15 4.10
CA LEU A 36 2.48 4.60 4.24
C LEU A 36 2.99 5.08 5.60
N ASP A 37 3.81 4.27 6.29
CA ASP A 37 4.46 4.69 7.53
C ASP A 37 5.17 6.05 7.36
N PRO A 38 5.08 6.96 8.32
CA PRO A 38 4.51 6.80 9.67
C PRO A 38 3.01 7.12 9.78
N ALA A 39 2.30 7.29 8.68
CA ALA A 39 0.90 7.70 8.71
C ALA A 39 0.01 6.67 9.42
N ALA A 40 -0.96 7.17 10.17
CA ALA A 40 -2.01 6.35 10.76
C ALA A 40 -3.09 6.03 9.72
N HIS A 41 -3.97 5.09 10.07
CA HIS A 41 -5.12 4.78 9.23
C HIS A 41 -6.20 5.87 9.31
N ILE A 42 -6.42 6.42 10.51
CA ILE A 42 -7.50 7.36 10.82
C ILE A 42 -7.01 8.51 11.70
N GLY A 43 -7.77 9.59 11.71
CA GLY A 43 -7.53 10.77 12.56
C GLY A 43 -6.58 11.80 11.94
N PRO A 44 -6.11 12.78 12.74
CA PRO A 44 -5.29 13.90 12.27
C PRO A 44 -3.94 13.48 11.67
N GLN A 45 -3.42 12.31 12.03
CA GLN A 45 -2.20 11.74 11.45
C GLN A 45 -2.49 10.68 10.39
N SER A 46 -3.72 10.63 9.83
CA SER A 46 -4.08 9.66 8.80
C SER A 46 -3.28 9.86 7.50
N TYR A 47 -3.19 8.81 6.69
CA TYR A 47 -2.53 8.88 5.37
C TYR A 47 -3.22 9.85 4.39
N ILE A 48 -4.44 10.29 4.68
CA ILE A 48 -5.14 11.34 3.91
C ILE A 48 -5.08 12.72 4.59
N SER A 49 -4.28 12.90 5.64
CA SER A 49 -4.21 14.16 6.37
C SER A 49 -3.52 15.25 5.53
N PRO A 50 -4.18 16.40 5.29
CA PRO A 50 -3.57 17.53 4.60
C PRO A 50 -2.66 18.38 5.50
N THR A 51 -2.71 18.16 6.83
CA THR A 51 -2.00 18.97 7.82
C THR A 51 -0.84 18.23 8.47
N ALA A 52 -0.88 16.90 8.60
CA ALA A 52 0.25 16.11 9.09
C ALA A 52 1.38 16.12 8.07
N ARG A 53 2.62 16.26 8.54
CA ARG A 53 3.81 16.48 7.70
C ARG A 53 4.86 15.39 7.89
N LEU A 54 5.46 14.97 6.78
CA LEU A 54 6.68 14.18 6.77
C LEU A 54 7.90 15.06 7.13
N ALA A 55 9.03 14.42 7.41
CA ALA A 55 10.28 15.11 7.70
C ALA A 55 10.76 16.02 6.54
N ASP A 56 10.34 15.72 5.30
CA ASP A 56 10.63 16.51 4.10
C ASP A 56 9.64 17.68 3.87
N GLY A 57 8.68 17.89 4.78
CA GLY A 57 7.70 18.97 4.71
C GLY A 57 6.46 18.69 3.85
N ARG A 58 6.40 17.57 3.14
CA ARG A 58 5.18 17.17 2.41
C ARG A 58 4.09 16.73 3.36
N SER A 59 2.82 16.93 2.98
CA SER A 59 1.72 16.37 3.77
C SER A 59 1.61 14.86 3.56
N TYR A 60 0.97 14.18 4.51
CA TYR A 60 0.68 12.75 4.35
C TYR A 60 -0.24 12.52 3.14
N LEU A 61 -1.18 13.43 2.89
CA LEU A 61 -2.00 13.43 1.69
C LEU A 61 -1.14 13.52 0.42
N ASP A 62 -0.19 14.44 0.34
CA ASP A 62 0.69 14.59 -0.84
C ASP A 62 1.43 13.29 -1.13
N ARG A 63 1.99 12.66 -0.09
CA ARG A 63 2.69 11.37 -0.21
C ARG A 63 1.77 10.25 -0.70
N THR A 64 0.56 10.17 -0.18
CA THR A 64 -0.44 9.17 -0.60
C THR A 64 -0.84 9.39 -2.06
N THR A 65 -1.14 10.63 -2.44
CA THR A 65 -1.51 10.99 -3.81
C THR A 65 -0.40 10.64 -4.79
N GLU A 66 0.84 10.99 -4.47
CA GLU A 66 2.00 10.63 -5.29
C GLU A 66 2.12 9.10 -5.48
N THR A 67 1.99 8.35 -4.39
CA THR A 67 2.06 6.88 -4.42
C THR A 67 0.98 6.28 -5.32
N VAL A 68 -0.26 6.76 -5.23
CA VAL A 68 -1.37 6.30 -6.09
C VAL A 68 -1.10 6.64 -7.56
N ILE A 69 -0.64 7.86 -7.84
CA ILE A 69 -0.31 8.29 -9.20
C ILE A 69 0.81 7.42 -9.79
N GLU A 70 1.85 7.12 -9.02
CA GLU A 70 2.96 6.25 -9.42
C GLU A 70 2.45 4.84 -9.79
N ILE A 71 1.58 4.26 -8.96
CA ILE A 71 0.98 2.94 -9.20
C ILE A 71 0.19 2.95 -10.52
N ILE A 72 -0.66 3.97 -10.74
CA ILE A 72 -1.46 4.08 -11.97
C ILE A 72 -0.55 4.22 -13.20
N ARG A 73 0.46 5.10 -13.15
CA ARG A 73 1.39 5.30 -14.27
C ARG A 73 2.16 4.04 -14.61
N ARG A 74 2.62 3.29 -13.59
CA ARG A 74 3.31 2.01 -13.77
C ARG A 74 2.41 0.97 -14.44
N ASP A 75 1.15 0.86 -14.00
CA ASP A 75 0.18 -0.07 -14.58
C ASP A 75 -0.12 0.29 -16.05
N CYS A 76 -0.37 1.57 -16.34
CA CYS A 76 -0.59 2.05 -17.70
C CYS A 76 0.61 1.72 -18.61
N THR A 77 1.83 1.99 -18.15
CA THR A 77 3.06 1.70 -18.90
C THR A 77 3.22 0.20 -19.17
N THR A 78 3.00 -0.63 -18.14
CA THR A 78 3.07 -2.10 -18.25
C THR A 78 2.06 -2.62 -19.27
N LYS A 79 0.82 -2.14 -19.22
CA LYS A 79 -0.24 -2.50 -20.17
C LYS A 79 0.09 -2.09 -21.60
N MET A 80 0.70 -0.92 -21.81
CA MET A 80 1.12 -0.47 -23.14
C MET A 80 2.26 -1.33 -23.72
N LEU A 81 3.18 -1.80 -22.87
CA LEU A 81 4.29 -2.68 -23.29
C LEU A 81 3.82 -4.10 -23.60
N GLY A 82 2.88 -4.66 -22.83
CA GLY A 82 2.33 -6.01 -23.03
C GLY A 82 1.28 -6.13 -24.14
N ARG A 83 0.89 -5.03 -24.79
CA ARG A 83 -0.07 -4.99 -25.91
C ARG A 83 0.61 -4.98 -27.28
N ARG A 84 1.92 -5.22 -27.33
CA ARG A 84 2.70 -5.36 -28.57
C ARG A 84 2.90 -6.83 -28.92
#